data_AF-A0A917IVI3-F1
#
_entry.id   AF-A0A917IVI3-F1
#
_cell.length_a   1.000
_cell.length_b   1.000
_cell.length_c   1.000
_cell.angle_alpha   90.00
_cell.angle_beta   90.00
_cell.angle_gamma   90.00
#
_symmetry.space_group_name_H-M   'P 1'
#
loop_
_entity.id
_entity.type
_entity.pdbx_description
1 polymer ?
#
loop_
_entity_poly.entity_id
_entity_poly.type
_entity_poly.pdbx_seq_one_letter_code
_entity_poly.pdbx_strand_id
1 'polypeptide(L)'
;MNMKWLLVPALLVTLQASGQATLAKLKYEEAEEAFQANDYASALKKLEETEKLLGSSNAKILYLRICAQAGQLKTDVYLNLEQVARLRKNTTEYLTKNDGVEGVEDKYKDVYKISERYKMVALPEQAFANIAKGNVADMEAIALANEDYSNFPKAYEWYSKAAARNSAMACARLAYMCMDGYGTTADADKAREWMDKAIAANHPSAYYTLYQWLSTGNSGYAKDSVKAMEYLRKSYEAALPGAQKGNVHMLFYAGRALLEGPEAERRKGWELLEKAVEKGDYDAAELLGIRAADGLYVTKDEAKAAEYYTLAAEKGSSSAEYRLGELYYVGMGGAPDFEKAREWFELSCDHGQMAAAYMLGVLYYKGMGVTADRARGIQYLELAGKRGYPSAWVTIGQLYYQGAGIAKDYAKTAYYLQQAAEAGDAEGIMQLAHVYSEGGNGLTQDFSKAALWYKKLADKDSTEAMYLYARLMYEGHTGKTSESIPWFTKAADKGHKESIQYMVEMYSNGKGDVKKDKKLAKEWQLRLMGKDPKERAQKLTGLLQGIM
;
A
#
# COMPACT_ATOMS: atom_id res chain seq x y z
N MET A 1 -0.78 -29.09 6.30
CA MET A 1 -1.12 -30.37 6.94
C MET A 1 -2.04 -31.14 5.98
N ASN A 2 -1.71 -32.38 5.63
CA ASN A 2 -2.40 -33.16 4.58
C ASN A 2 -3.86 -33.45 4.95
N MET A 3 -4.81 -32.80 4.29
CA MET A 3 -6.26 -32.92 4.53
C MET A 3 -6.86 -34.11 3.75
N LYS A 4 -6.31 -35.32 3.96
CA LYS A 4 -6.89 -36.58 3.45
C LYS A 4 -7.55 -37.36 4.59
N TRP A 5 -8.82 -37.09 4.87
CA TRP A 5 -9.74 -38.10 5.44
C TRP A 5 -11.17 -37.87 4.94
N LEU A 6 -11.50 -38.63 3.89
CA LEU A 6 -12.85 -39.04 3.51
C LEU A 6 -13.47 -39.86 4.64
N LEU A 7 -14.67 -39.48 5.11
CA LEU A 7 -15.65 -40.43 5.67
C LEU A 7 -17.08 -39.98 5.31
N VAL A 8 -17.63 -40.60 4.27
CA VAL A 8 -19.05 -40.90 4.03
C VAL A 8 -19.26 -42.31 4.63
N PRO A 9 -20.37 -42.68 5.34
CA PRO A 9 -21.74 -42.16 5.28
C PRO A 9 -22.44 -41.96 6.66
N ALA A 10 -23.11 -40.83 6.84
CA ALA A 10 -24.22 -40.70 7.81
C ALA A 10 -25.27 -39.74 7.22
N LEU A 11 -25.83 -40.15 6.09
CA LEU A 11 -26.83 -39.38 5.35
C LEU A 11 -27.90 -40.38 4.92
N LEU A 12 -28.60 -41.00 5.88
CA LEU A 12 -29.76 -41.85 5.63
C LEU A 12 -30.48 -42.20 6.95
N VAL A 13 -31.44 -41.36 7.34
CA VAL A 13 -32.69 -41.84 7.95
C VAL A 13 -33.85 -41.08 7.29
N THR A 14 -34.27 -41.68 6.19
CA THR A 14 -35.58 -41.77 5.52
C THR A 14 -36.68 -40.70 5.68
N LEU A 15 -37.20 -40.37 4.49
CA LEU A 15 -38.61 -40.03 4.13
C LEU A 15 -38.97 -38.56 3.83
N GLN A 16 -38.06 -37.87 3.12
CA GLN A 16 -38.36 -36.97 1.99
C GLN A 16 -37.10 -36.72 1.12
N ALA A 17 -36.19 -37.70 1.06
CA ALA A 17 -34.84 -37.58 0.50
C ALA A 17 -34.85 -37.63 -1.05
N SER A 18 -35.45 -36.58 -1.62
CA SER A 18 -35.61 -36.23 -3.02
C SER A 18 -34.26 -35.89 -3.66
N GLY A 19 -34.17 -35.81 -4.99
CA GLY A 19 -32.94 -35.42 -5.72
C GLY A 19 -32.26 -34.13 -5.23
N GLN A 20 -32.92 -33.32 -4.41
CA GLN A 20 -32.33 -32.18 -3.70
C GLN A 20 -31.20 -32.58 -2.74
N ALA A 21 -31.30 -33.69 -2.00
CA ALA A 21 -30.22 -34.12 -1.09
C ALA A 21 -28.98 -34.59 -1.86
N THR A 22 -29.18 -35.30 -2.97
CA THR A 22 -28.11 -35.71 -3.89
C THR A 22 -27.47 -34.50 -4.58
N LEU A 23 -28.29 -33.53 -5.01
CA LEU A 23 -27.79 -32.29 -5.60
C LEU A 23 -27.04 -31.43 -4.58
N ALA A 24 -27.51 -31.35 -3.33
CA ALA A 24 -26.82 -30.64 -2.25
C ALA A 24 -25.44 -31.26 -2.00
N LYS A 25 -25.36 -32.59 -1.97
CA LYS A 25 -24.08 -33.30 -1.84
C LYS A 25 -23.12 -32.95 -2.99
N LEU A 26 -23.59 -32.97 -4.23
CA LEU A 26 -22.79 -32.59 -5.39
C LEU A 26 -22.29 -31.14 -5.29
N LYS A 27 -23.16 -30.20 -4.87
CA LYS A 27 -22.77 -28.80 -4.66
C LYS A 27 -21.72 -28.62 -3.56
N TYR A 28 -21.82 -29.42 -2.50
CA TYR A 28 -20.81 -29.41 -1.45
C TYR A 28 -19.46 -29.96 -1.95
N GLU A 29 -19.46 -31.06 -2.72
CA GLU A 29 -18.24 -31.61 -3.34
C GLU A 29 -17.61 -30.61 -4.33
N GLU A 30 -18.40 -29.96 -5.18
CA GLU A 30 -17.96 -28.86 -6.05
C GLU A 30 -17.34 -27.70 -5.24
N ALA A 31 -17.86 -27.42 -4.03
CA ALA A 31 -17.30 -26.41 -3.15
C ALA A 31 -15.95 -26.82 -2.56
N GLU A 32 -15.78 -28.09 -2.17
CA GLU A 32 -14.51 -28.61 -1.66
C GLU A 32 -13.43 -28.60 -2.74
N GLU A 33 -13.77 -28.98 -3.97
CA GLU A 33 -12.86 -28.90 -5.11
C GLU A 33 -12.43 -27.46 -5.40
N ALA A 34 -13.40 -26.53 -5.45
CA ALA A 34 -13.11 -25.10 -5.62
C ALA A 34 -12.23 -24.55 -4.50
N PHE A 35 -12.51 -24.93 -3.24
CA PHE A 35 -11.71 -24.53 -2.09
C PHE A 35 -10.26 -25.04 -2.19
N GLN A 36 -10.06 -26.31 -2.56
CA GLN A 36 -8.72 -26.87 -2.76
C GLN A 36 -7.95 -26.22 -3.91
N ALA A 37 -8.66 -25.71 -4.92
CA ALA A 37 -8.09 -24.92 -6.01
C ALA A 37 -7.79 -23.46 -5.62
N ASN A 38 -8.08 -23.04 -4.37
CA ASN A 38 -8.07 -21.64 -3.91
C ASN A 38 -9.08 -20.74 -4.64
N ASP A 39 -10.08 -21.30 -5.31
CA ASP A 39 -11.22 -20.56 -5.87
C ASP A 39 -12.30 -20.37 -4.80
N TYR A 40 -11.97 -19.52 -3.83
CA TYR A 40 -12.81 -19.28 -2.66
C TYR A 40 -14.16 -18.66 -3.01
N ALA A 41 -14.22 -17.82 -4.05
CA ALA A 41 -15.48 -17.21 -4.51
C ALA A 41 -16.45 -18.27 -5.05
N SER A 42 -15.95 -19.20 -5.88
CA SER A 42 -16.76 -20.33 -6.34
C SER A 42 -17.13 -21.25 -5.18
N ALA A 43 -16.19 -21.56 -4.28
CA ALA A 43 -16.47 -22.38 -3.11
C ALA A 43 -17.63 -21.81 -2.28
N LEU A 44 -17.64 -20.50 -2.02
CA LEU A 44 -18.71 -19.84 -1.26
C LEU A 44 -20.06 -19.86 -1.98
N LYS A 45 -20.06 -19.63 -3.29
CA LYS A 45 -21.29 -19.72 -4.09
C LYS A 45 -21.88 -21.13 -4.03
N LYS A 46 -21.04 -22.16 -4.17
CA LYS A 46 -21.46 -23.57 -4.11
C LYS A 46 -21.94 -23.98 -2.71
N LEU A 47 -21.35 -23.44 -1.66
CA LEU A 47 -21.84 -23.62 -0.28
C LEU A 47 -23.20 -22.96 -0.06
N GLU A 48 -23.43 -21.77 -0.61
CA GLU A 48 -24.75 -21.12 -0.55
C GLU A 48 -25.82 -21.93 -1.31
N GLU A 49 -25.48 -22.47 -2.48
CA GLU A 49 -26.35 -23.40 -3.23
C GLU A 49 -26.66 -24.66 -2.41
N THR A 50 -25.65 -25.21 -1.72
CA THR A 50 -25.80 -26.38 -0.83
C THR A 50 -26.78 -26.09 0.31
N GLU A 51 -26.64 -24.96 1.00
CA GLU A 51 -27.51 -24.57 2.11
C GLU A 51 -28.95 -24.35 1.65
N LYS A 52 -29.16 -23.70 0.50
CA LYS A 52 -30.49 -23.49 -0.07
C LYS A 52 -31.20 -24.82 -0.34
N LEU A 53 -30.47 -25.83 -0.80
CA LEU A 53 -31.02 -27.17 -1.06
C LEU A 53 -31.33 -27.95 0.22
N LEU A 54 -30.57 -27.73 1.29
CA LEU A 54 -30.77 -28.41 2.58
C LEU A 54 -31.73 -27.68 3.53
N GLY A 55 -32.03 -26.40 3.27
CA GLY A 55 -32.86 -25.55 4.13
C GLY A 55 -32.24 -25.22 5.50
N SER A 56 -31.01 -25.69 5.77
CA SER A 56 -30.27 -25.46 7.00
C SER A 56 -28.77 -25.61 6.76
N SER A 57 -27.96 -24.87 7.52
CA SER A 57 -26.50 -24.99 7.47
C SER A 57 -26.03 -25.95 8.56
N ASN A 58 -25.17 -26.91 8.19
CA ASN A 58 -24.56 -27.87 9.12
C ASN A 58 -23.09 -27.52 9.39
N ALA A 59 -22.49 -28.18 10.38
CA ALA A 59 -21.12 -27.95 10.82
C ALA A 59 -20.06 -27.95 9.71
N LYS A 60 -20.18 -28.85 8.71
CA LYS A 60 -19.23 -28.97 7.61
C LYS A 60 -19.33 -27.80 6.64
N ILE A 61 -20.56 -27.40 6.32
CA ILE A 61 -20.82 -26.26 5.42
C ILE A 61 -20.34 -24.97 6.08
N LEU A 62 -20.68 -24.75 7.36
CA LEU A 62 -20.23 -23.58 8.11
C LEU A 62 -18.70 -23.50 8.18
N TYR A 63 -18.03 -24.62 8.49
CA TYR A 63 -16.58 -24.68 8.50
C TYR A 63 -15.95 -24.29 7.16
N LEU A 64 -16.34 -24.98 6.08
CA LEU A 64 -15.76 -24.72 4.76
C LEU A 64 -16.07 -23.29 4.29
N ARG A 65 -17.24 -22.77 4.66
CA ARG A 65 -17.63 -21.39 4.38
C ARG A 65 -16.74 -20.41 5.12
N ILE A 66 -16.46 -20.64 6.40
CA ILE A 66 -15.60 -19.76 7.19
C ILE A 66 -14.17 -19.82 6.66
N CYS A 67 -13.65 -21.01 6.35
CA CYS A 67 -12.34 -21.17 5.73
C CYS A 67 -12.27 -20.49 4.35
N ALA A 68 -13.30 -20.65 3.52
CA ALA A 68 -13.35 -20.04 2.19
C ALA A 68 -13.48 -18.51 2.28
N GLN A 69 -14.31 -17.98 3.19
CA GLN A 69 -14.38 -16.54 3.46
C GLN A 69 -13.03 -16.00 3.93
N ALA A 70 -12.34 -16.70 4.84
CA ALA A 70 -11.02 -16.31 5.28
C ALA A 70 -9.98 -16.34 4.15
N GLY A 71 -9.98 -17.41 3.35
CA GLY A 71 -9.13 -17.52 2.16
C GLY A 71 -9.41 -16.40 1.17
N GLN A 72 -10.68 -16.09 0.93
CA GLN A 72 -11.09 -14.99 0.06
C GLN A 72 -10.57 -13.64 0.59
N LEU A 73 -10.76 -13.35 1.88
CA LEU A 73 -10.27 -12.13 2.53
C LEU A 73 -8.75 -11.94 2.37
N LYS A 74 -7.98 -13.04 2.38
CA LYS A 74 -6.54 -13.01 2.11
C LYS A 74 -6.20 -12.66 0.67
N THR A 75 -7.03 -13.09 -0.27
CA THR A 75 -6.83 -12.86 -1.71
C THR A 75 -7.50 -11.59 -2.22
N ASP A 76 -8.36 -10.97 -1.42
CA ASP A 76 -9.06 -9.74 -1.79
C ASP A 76 -8.09 -8.57 -1.85
N VAL A 77 -8.34 -7.72 -2.85
CA VAL A 77 -7.61 -6.47 -3.08
C VAL A 77 -7.72 -5.56 -1.86
N TYR A 78 -8.83 -5.62 -1.11
CA TYR A 78 -9.00 -4.91 0.16
C TYR A 78 -9.84 -5.76 1.11
N LEU A 79 -9.56 -5.67 2.41
CA LEU A 79 -10.35 -6.39 3.41
C LEU A 79 -11.78 -5.83 3.46
N ASN A 80 -12.78 -6.67 3.21
CA ASN A 80 -14.18 -6.29 3.36
C ASN A 80 -14.59 -6.45 4.84
N LEU A 81 -14.55 -5.35 5.60
CA LEU A 81 -14.85 -5.36 7.03
C LEU A 81 -16.26 -5.86 7.36
N GLU A 82 -17.24 -5.70 6.46
CA GLU A 82 -18.58 -6.26 6.66
C GLU A 82 -18.58 -7.79 6.53
N GLN A 83 -17.87 -8.33 5.54
CA GLN A 83 -17.70 -9.78 5.39
C GLN A 83 -16.93 -10.37 6.58
N VAL A 84 -15.91 -9.68 7.08
CA VAL A 84 -15.16 -10.06 8.29
C VAL A 84 -16.06 -10.07 9.52
N ALA A 85 -16.88 -9.03 9.71
CA ALA A 85 -17.83 -8.97 10.82
C ALA A 85 -18.85 -10.12 10.76
N ARG A 86 -19.38 -10.43 9.56
CA ARG A 86 -20.27 -11.57 9.34
C ARG A 86 -19.56 -12.90 9.59
N LEU A 87 -18.32 -13.05 9.14
CA LEU A 87 -17.48 -14.23 9.36
C LEU A 87 -17.30 -14.50 10.85
N ARG A 88 -16.93 -13.47 11.60
CA ARG A 88 -16.76 -13.53 13.05
C ARG A 88 -18.07 -13.89 13.74
N LYS A 89 -19.17 -13.21 13.42
CA LYS A 89 -20.50 -13.50 13.98
C LYS A 89 -20.89 -14.96 13.75
N ASN A 90 -20.81 -15.44 12.51
CA ASN A 90 -21.14 -16.83 12.17
C ASN A 90 -20.26 -17.83 12.93
N THR A 91 -18.98 -17.52 13.11
CA THR A 91 -18.03 -18.36 13.87
C THR A 91 -18.40 -18.40 15.35
N THR A 92 -18.66 -17.25 15.96
CA THR A 92 -19.05 -17.13 17.37
C THR A 92 -20.38 -17.82 17.64
N GLU A 93 -21.39 -17.61 16.78
CA GLU A 93 -22.69 -18.28 16.88
C GLU A 93 -22.54 -19.80 16.79
N TYR A 94 -21.70 -20.28 15.88
CA TYR A 94 -21.43 -21.71 15.73
C TYR A 94 -20.73 -22.31 16.96
N LEU A 95 -19.69 -21.67 17.47
CA LEU A 95 -18.97 -22.13 18.66
C LEU A 95 -19.88 -22.13 19.88
N THR A 96 -20.66 -21.07 20.08
CA THR A 96 -21.65 -20.97 21.16
C THR A 96 -22.71 -22.09 21.07
N LYS A 97 -23.22 -22.38 19.87
CA LYS A 97 -24.24 -23.42 19.67
C LYS A 97 -23.73 -24.83 19.95
N ASN A 98 -22.43 -25.07 19.78
CA ASN A 98 -21.79 -26.38 19.96
C ASN A 98 -20.85 -26.39 21.17
N ASP A 99 -21.04 -25.45 22.09
CA ASP A 99 -20.29 -25.38 23.33
C ASP A 99 -20.50 -26.67 24.15
N GLY A 100 -19.40 -27.23 24.67
CA GLY A 100 -19.40 -28.50 25.41
C GLY A 100 -19.34 -29.79 24.57
N VAL A 101 -19.26 -29.73 23.22
CA VAL A 101 -19.01 -30.92 22.39
C VAL A 101 -17.50 -31.18 22.29
N GLU A 102 -17.04 -32.27 22.90
CA GLU A 102 -15.61 -32.64 22.94
C GLU A 102 -15.01 -32.74 21.53
N GLY A 103 -13.87 -32.06 21.33
CA GLY A 103 -13.14 -32.04 20.06
C GLY A 103 -13.67 -31.07 19.00
N VAL A 104 -14.73 -30.28 19.26
CA VAL A 104 -15.17 -29.21 18.34
C VAL A 104 -14.11 -28.12 18.25
N GLU A 105 -13.60 -27.63 19.38
CA GLU A 105 -12.56 -26.60 19.39
C GLU A 105 -11.30 -27.09 18.65
N ASP A 106 -10.85 -28.32 18.92
CA ASP A 106 -9.71 -28.96 18.24
C ASP A 106 -9.92 -29.17 16.73
N LYS A 107 -11.12 -29.58 16.30
CA LYS A 107 -11.47 -29.77 14.88
C LYS A 107 -11.57 -28.45 14.12
N TYR A 108 -11.83 -27.35 14.82
CA TYR A 108 -12.11 -26.04 14.23
C TYR A 108 -11.12 -24.96 14.66
N LYS A 109 -9.95 -25.36 15.18
CA LYS A 109 -8.86 -24.48 15.63
C LYS A 109 -8.50 -23.39 14.62
N ASP A 110 -8.44 -23.73 13.33
CA ASP A 110 -8.05 -22.76 12.30
C ASP A 110 -9.13 -21.69 12.09
N VAL A 111 -10.41 -22.08 12.15
CA VAL A 111 -11.56 -21.17 12.07
C VAL A 111 -11.66 -20.26 13.29
N TYR A 112 -11.45 -20.82 14.48
CA TYR A 112 -11.40 -20.02 15.71
C TYR A 112 -10.24 -19.04 15.69
N LYS A 113 -9.03 -19.48 15.33
CA LYS A 113 -7.85 -18.62 15.16
C LYS A 113 -8.10 -17.51 14.13
N ILE A 114 -8.74 -17.82 13.01
CA ILE A 114 -9.17 -16.82 12.02
C ILE A 114 -10.12 -15.81 12.67
N SER A 115 -11.15 -16.25 13.38
CA SER A 115 -12.08 -15.35 14.05
C SER A 115 -11.40 -14.46 15.10
N GLU A 116 -10.39 -14.99 15.80
CA GLU A 116 -9.58 -14.25 16.76
C GLU A 116 -8.64 -13.24 16.08
N ARG A 117 -8.03 -13.59 14.94
CA ARG A 117 -7.21 -12.65 14.12
C ARG A 117 -7.98 -11.42 13.67
N TYR A 118 -9.29 -11.55 13.49
CA TYR A 118 -10.16 -10.45 13.09
C TYR A 118 -11.04 -9.92 14.22
N LYS A 119 -10.79 -10.34 15.47
CA LYS A 119 -11.49 -9.86 16.66
C LYS A 119 -11.24 -8.36 16.90
N MET A 120 -10.10 -7.88 16.40
CA MET A 120 -9.62 -6.50 16.47
C MET A 120 -10.31 -5.55 15.49
N VAL A 121 -11.15 -6.05 14.55
CA VAL A 121 -12.12 -5.19 13.84
C VAL A 121 -13.14 -4.76 14.89
N ALA A 122 -12.75 -3.78 15.70
CA ALA A 122 -13.48 -3.20 16.80
C ALA A 122 -14.56 -2.26 16.23
N LEU A 123 -15.35 -2.76 15.29
CA LEU A 123 -16.63 -2.19 14.97
C LEU A 123 -17.57 -2.72 16.05
N PRO A 124 -18.06 -1.89 17.00
CA PRO A 124 -19.10 -2.34 17.91
C PRO A 124 -20.21 -3.02 17.10
N GLU A 125 -20.75 -4.15 17.53
CA GLU A 125 -21.87 -4.81 16.82
C GLU A 125 -23.05 -3.83 16.62
N GLN A 126 -23.14 -2.82 17.48
CA GLN A 126 -24.11 -1.74 17.43
C GLN A 126 -23.69 -0.53 16.57
N ALA A 127 -22.44 -0.40 16.12
CA ALA A 127 -21.95 0.76 15.37
C ALA A 127 -22.77 0.98 14.09
N PHE A 128 -23.05 -0.08 13.32
CA PHE A 128 -23.90 0.04 12.14
C PHE A 128 -25.35 0.43 12.49
N ALA A 129 -25.88 -0.03 13.63
CA ALA A 129 -27.20 0.38 14.12
C ALA A 129 -27.21 1.83 14.63
N ASN A 130 -26.13 2.30 15.24
CA ASN A 130 -25.95 3.66 15.73
C ASN A 130 -25.71 4.67 14.60
N ILE A 131 -25.00 4.24 13.55
CA ILE A 131 -24.80 5.00 12.32
C ILE A 131 -26.13 5.31 11.64
N ALA A 132 -27.02 4.31 11.56
CA ALA A 132 -28.39 4.48 11.07
C ALA A 132 -29.17 5.51 11.90
N LYS A 133 -28.81 5.68 13.18
CA LYS A 133 -29.38 6.68 14.11
C LYS A 133 -28.68 8.03 14.12
N GLY A 134 -27.57 8.21 13.40
CA GLY A 134 -26.90 9.51 13.38
C GLY A 134 -25.51 9.59 13.99
N ASN A 135 -24.99 8.53 14.62
CA ASN A 135 -23.76 8.62 15.43
C ASN A 135 -22.52 8.95 14.58
N VAL A 136 -21.84 10.06 14.89
CA VAL A 136 -20.66 10.56 14.17
C VAL A 136 -19.38 9.84 14.60
N ALA A 137 -19.20 9.56 15.89
CA ALA A 137 -18.02 8.86 16.40
C ALA A 137 -17.92 7.43 15.85
N ASP A 138 -19.06 6.74 15.72
CA ASP A 138 -19.10 5.42 15.09
C ASP A 138 -18.72 5.51 13.60
N MET A 139 -19.18 6.54 12.86
CA MET A 139 -18.77 6.76 11.46
C MET A 139 -17.27 6.99 11.32
N GLU A 140 -16.69 7.79 12.23
CA GLU A 140 -15.26 8.06 12.28
C GLU A 140 -14.45 6.80 12.58
N ALA A 141 -14.90 5.98 13.53
CA ALA A 141 -14.26 4.71 13.87
C ALA A 141 -14.30 3.73 12.69
N ILE A 142 -15.42 3.65 11.96
CA ILE A 142 -15.49 2.82 10.74
C ILE A 142 -14.55 3.38 9.66
N ALA A 143 -14.51 4.70 9.50
CA ALA A 143 -13.64 5.33 8.51
C ALA A 143 -12.17 5.02 8.81
N LEU A 144 -11.74 5.19 10.07
CA LEU A 144 -10.39 4.89 10.54
C LEU A 144 -10.07 3.40 10.36
N ALA A 145 -10.96 2.51 10.77
CA ALA A 145 -10.79 1.07 10.55
C ALA A 145 -10.69 0.70 9.06
N ASN A 146 -11.30 1.46 8.14
CA ASN A 146 -11.07 1.23 6.72
C ASN A 146 -9.72 1.81 6.26
N GLU A 147 -9.27 2.92 6.83
CA GLU A 147 -7.96 3.52 6.57
C GLU A 147 -6.82 2.59 7.03
N ASP A 148 -6.90 2.04 8.25
CA ASP A 148 -5.91 1.10 8.82
C ASP A 148 -5.76 -0.18 7.98
N TYR A 149 -6.83 -0.58 7.29
CA TYR A 149 -6.87 -1.73 6.40
C TYR A 149 -6.67 -1.34 4.92
N SER A 150 -6.20 -0.12 4.67
CA SER A 150 -5.93 0.45 3.34
C SER A 150 -7.12 0.47 2.39
N ASN A 151 -8.36 0.34 2.90
CA ASN A 151 -9.60 0.48 2.14
C ASN A 151 -10.00 1.96 2.04
N PHE A 152 -9.11 2.75 1.43
CA PHE A 152 -9.27 4.20 1.32
C PHE A 152 -10.59 4.65 0.67
N PRO A 153 -11.15 3.99 -0.38
CA PRO A 153 -12.44 4.38 -0.93
C PRO A 153 -13.58 4.31 0.11
N LYS A 154 -13.59 3.27 0.95
CA LYS A 154 -14.58 3.14 2.03
C LYS A 154 -14.30 4.09 3.19
N ALA A 155 -13.03 4.29 3.54
CA ALA A 155 -12.65 5.31 4.52
C ALA A 155 -13.15 6.70 4.10
N TYR A 156 -12.92 7.08 2.83
CA TYR A 156 -13.37 8.34 2.25
C TYR A 156 -14.89 8.48 2.31
N GLU A 157 -15.63 7.42 1.96
CA GLU A 157 -17.10 7.40 2.05
C GLU A 157 -17.59 7.66 3.48
N TRP A 158 -17.01 6.98 4.48
CA TRP A 158 -17.40 7.13 5.88
C TRP A 158 -17.00 8.47 6.47
N TYR A 159 -15.78 8.97 6.17
CA TYR A 159 -15.39 10.32 6.56
C TYR A 159 -16.29 11.37 5.92
N SER A 160 -16.70 11.20 4.66
CA SER A 160 -17.65 12.12 4.00
C SER A 160 -18.99 12.19 4.74
N LYS A 161 -19.50 11.04 5.22
CA LYS A 161 -20.73 10.98 6.03
C LYS A 161 -20.57 11.66 7.39
N ALA A 162 -19.42 11.46 8.06
CA ALA A 162 -19.12 12.12 9.34
C ALA A 162 -18.95 13.64 9.17
N ALA A 163 -18.26 14.07 8.12
CA ALA A 163 -18.04 15.48 7.80
C ALA A 163 -19.35 16.21 7.44
N ALA A 164 -20.28 15.55 6.75
CA ALA A 164 -21.64 16.06 6.51
C ALA A 164 -22.43 16.31 7.80
N ARG A 165 -21.97 15.77 8.93
CA ARG A 165 -22.51 15.99 10.28
C ARG A 165 -21.58 16.85 11.14
N ASN A 166 -20.76 17.68 10.51
CA ASN A 166 -19.85 18.65 11.14
C ASN A 166 -18.72 18.02 11.98
N SER A 167 -18.29 16.79 11.65
CA SER A 167 -17.05 16.26 12.22
C SER A 167 -15.83 17.04 11.72
N ALA A 168 -15.16 17.74 12.63
CA ALA A 168 -13.92 18.45 12.32
C ALA A 168 -12.75 17.49 12.01
N MET A 169 -12.70 16.34 12.70
CA MET A 169 -11.70 15.31 12.45
C MET A 169 -11.86 14.72 11.05
N ALA A 170 -13.10 14.39 10.65
CA ALA A 170 -13.38 13.86 9.33
C ALA A 170 -13.07 14.89 8.23
N CYS A 171 -13.36 16.17 8.45
CA CYS A 171 -12.94 17.25 7.54
C CYS A 171 -11.41 17.26 7.37
N ALA A 172 -10.63 17.20 8.46
CA ALA A 172 -9.17 17.17 8.38
C ALA A 172 -8.65 15.92 7.63
N ARG A 173 -9.26 14.75 7.87
CA ARG A 173 -8.91 13.50 7.17
C ARG A 173 -9.26 13.57 5.67
N LEU A 174 -10.45 14.06 5.31
CA LEU A 174 -10.83 14.26 3.91
C LEU A 174 -9.92 15.25 3.19
N ALA A 175 -9.46 16.30 3.87
CA ALA A 175 -8.49 17.23 3.29
C ALA A 175 -7.21 16.50 2.88
N TYR A 176 -6.67 15.65 3.75
CA TYR A 176 -5.51 14.80 3.46
C TYR A 176 -5.79 13.82 2.31
N MET A 177 -6.92 13.11 2.35
CA MET A 177 -7.29 12.13 1.33
C MET A 177 -7.50 12.75 -0.05
N CYS A 178 -8.17 13.92 -0.14
CA CYS A 178 -8.34 14.65 -1.39
C CYS A 178 -7.02 15.16 -1.93
N MET A 179 -6.09 15.57 -1.07
CA MET A 179 -4.82 16.11 -1.52
C MET A 179 -3.96 15.07 -2.23
N ASP A 180 -3.83 13.89 -1.61
CA ASP A 180 -2.95 12.82 -2.08
C ASP A 180 -3.69 11.80 -2.98
N GLY A 181 -5.01 11.91 -3.10
CA GLY A 181 -5.83 10.99 -3.88
C GLY A 181 -6.07 9.63 -3.21
N TYR A 182 -6.10 9.57 -1.88
CA TYR A 182 -6.46 8.36 -1.15
C TYR A 182 -7.96 8.11 -1.25
N GLY A 183 -8.38 7.03 -1.91
CA GLY A 183 -9.79 6.66 -2.04
C GLY A 183 -10.62 7.60 -2.93
N THR A 184 -9.99 8.59 -3.54
CA THR A 184 -10.58 9.59 -4.43
C THR A 184 -9.53 10.03 -5.45
N THR A 185 -9.91 10.77 -6.49
CA THR A 185 -8.93 11.46 -7.34
C THR A 185 -8.32 12.64 -6.58
N ALA A 186 -7.01 12.86 -6.72
CA ALA A 186 -6.34 14.01 -6.14
C ALA A 186 -6.96 15.33 -6.61
N ASP A 187 -7.32 16.19 -5.66
CA ASP A 187 -8.06 17.44 -5.86
C ASP A 187 -7.67 18.44 -4.76
N ALA A 188 -6.72 19.31 -5.09
CA ALA A 188 -6.16 20.29 -4.16
C ALA A 188 -7.16 21.36 -3.74
N ASP A 189 -8.16 21.69 -4.58
CA ASP A 189 -9.20 22.65 -4.25
C ASP A 189 -10.15 22.08 -3.20
N LYS A 190 -10.65 20.86 -3.41
CA LYS A 190 -11.46 20.17 -2.40
C LYS A 190 -10.71 19.93 -1.11
N ALA A 191 -9.41 19.62 -1.20
CA ALA A 191 -8.59 19.45 -0.01
C ALA A 191 -8.54 20.73 0.84
N ARG A 192 -8.40 21.90 0.20
CA ARG A 192 -8.45 23.21 0.88
C ARG A 192 -9.82 23.49 1.50
N GLU A 193 -10.90 23.21 0.78
CA GLU A 193 -12.26 23.40 1.30
C GLU A 193 -12.52 22.59 2.59
N TRP A 194 -12.08 21.33 2.60
CA TRP A 194 -12.19 20.48 3.80
C TRP A 194 -11.29 20.97 4.94
N MET A 195 -10.09 21.43 4.61
CA MET A 195 -9.16 21.98 5.60
C MET A 195 -9.71 23.26 6.25
N ASP A 196 -10.30 24.17 5.47
CA ASP A 196 -10.90 25.40 5.99
C ASP A 196 -12.05 25.12 6.96
N LYS A 197 -12.88 24.11 6.68
CA LYS A 197 -13.94 23.65 7.61
C LYS A 197 -13.34 23.09 8.90
N ALA A 198 -12.26 22.33 8.82
CA ALA A 198 -11.60 21.77 9.99
C ALA A 198 -10.93 22.85 10.88
N ILE A 199 -10.33 23.87 10.25
CA ILE A 199 -9.76 25.04 10.93
C ILE A 199 -10.86 25.87 11.61
N ALA A 200 -11.99 26.09 10.93
CA ALA A 200 -13.12 26.85 11.48
C ALA A 200 -13.67 26.18 12.76
N ALA A 201 -13.56 24.87 12.87
CA ALA A 201 -13.93 24.09 14.05
C ALA A 201 -12.83 24.03 15.13
N ASN A 202 -11.67 24.68 14.93
CA ASN A 202 -10.54 24.73 15.86
C ASN A 202 -10.04 23.34 16.31
N HIS A 203 -10.02 22.36 15.41
CA HIS A 203 -9.61 20.99 15.74
C HIS A 203 -8.07 20.82 15.65
N PRO A 204 -7.41 20.20 16.66
CA PRO A 204 -5.94 20.08 16.69
C PRO A 204 -5.33 19.40 15.45
N SER A 205 -6.01 18.40 14.89
CA SER A 205 -5.51 17.67 13.72
C SER A 205 -5.40 18.53 12.45
N ALA A 206 -6.26 19.55 12.30
CA ALA A 206 -6.25 20.45 11.16
C ALA A 206 -4.95 21.28 11.16
N TYR A 207 -4.63 21.87 12.31
CA TYR A 207 -3.40 22.63 12.49
C TYR A 207 -2.15 21.75 12.35
N TYR A 208 -2.17 20.53 12.87
CA TYR A 208 -1.05 19.62 12.71
C TYR A 208 -0.83 19.23 11.23
N THR A 209 -1.90 18.98 10.48
CA THR A 209 -1.80 18.67 9.04
C THR A 209 -1.20 19.83 8.25
N LEU A 210 -1.62 21.07 8.55
CA LEU A 210 -1.02 22.27 7.96
C LEU A 210 0.46 22.44 8.31
N TYR A 211 0.84 22.14 9.56
CA TYR A 211 2.25 22.12 9.95
C TYR A 211 3.06 21.18 9.05
N GLN A 212 2.56 19.98 8.75
CA GLN A 212 3.25 19.02 7.88
C GLN A 212 3.39 19.57 6.45
N TRP A 213 2.29 20.01 5.84
CA TRP A 213 2.30 20.52 4.45
C TRP A 213 3.25 21.70 4.26
N LEU A 214 3.24 22.66 5.21
CA LEU A 214 4.13 23.82 5.18
C LEU A 214 5.59 23.47 5.51
N SER A 215 5.84 22.46 6.35
CA SER A 215 7.20 22.02 6.67
C SER A 215 7.90 21.37 5.49
N THR A 216 7.17 20.57 4.71
CA THR A 216 7.70 19.84 3.56
C THR A 216 7.58 20.60 2.25
N GLY A 217 6.75 21.65 2.18
CA GLY A 217 6.42 22.33 0.92
C GLY A 217 5.68 21.41 -0.05
N ASN A 218 4.76 20.61 0.49
CA ASN A 218 3.99 19.62 -0.28
C ASN A 218 2.53 20.09 -0.43
N SER A 219 1.73 19.36 -1.20
CA SER A 219 0.26 19.50 -1.15
C SER A 219 -0.23 20.88 -1.60
N GLY A 220 0.49 21.51 -2.54
CA GLY A 220 0.18 22.85 -3.04
C GLY A 220 0.52 24.00 -2.09
N TYR A 221 1.21 23.74 -0.97
CA TYR A 221 1.73 24.76 -0.07
C TYR A 221 3.22 24.97 -0.31
N ALA A 222 3.63 26.23 -0.45
CA ALA A 222 5.04 26.58 -0.44
C ALA A 222 5.62 26.28 0.95
N LYS A 223 6.87 25.82 0.99
CA LYS A 223 7.57 25.57 2.26
C LYS A 223 7.68 26.86 3.07
N ASP A 224 7.16 26.84 4.29
CA ASP A 224 7.18 27.97 5.23
C ASP A 224 7.32 27.42 6.65
N SER A 225 8.58 27.31 7.11
CA SER A 225 8.89 26.74 8.42
C SER A 225 8.43 27.61 9.58
N VAL A 226 8.29 28.93 9.40
CA VAL A 226 7.83 29.83 10.47
C VAL A 226 6.33 29.61 10.69
N LYS A 227 5.55 29.64 9.61
CA LYS A 227 4.11 29.41 9.67
C LYS A 227 3.78 27.98 10.07
N ALA A 228 4.60 27.01 9.66
CA ALA A 228 4.47 25.64 10.13
C ALA A 228 4.56 25.53 11.66
N MET A 229 5.57 26.15 12.28
CA MET A 229 5.72 26.14 13.75
C MET A 229 4.59 26.90 14.46
N GLU A 230 4.05 27.95 13.85
CA GLU A 230 2.85 28.62 14.38
C GLU A 230 1.65 27.67 14.43
N TYR A 231 1.42 26.89 13.36
CA TYR A 231 0.34 25.89 13.34
C TYR A 231 0.60 24.72 14.28
N LEU A 232 1.85 24.30 14.46
CA LEU A 232 2.21 23.29 15.47
C LEU A 232 1.82 23.78 16.87
N ARG A 233 2.12 25.05 17.20
CA ARG A 233 1.71 25.67 18.46
C ARG A 233 0.19 25.73 18.60
N LYS A 234 -0.53 26.15 17.55
CA LYS A 234 -2.01 26.17 17.54
C LYS A 234 -2.62 24.78 17.75
N SER A 235 -2.00 23.74 17.19
CA SER A 235 -2.42 22.35 17.42
C SER A 235 -2.33 21.98 18.90
N TYR A 236 -1.20 22.28 19.55
CA TYR A 236 -1.03 22.08 20.99
C TYR A 236 -2.03 22.88 21.83
N GLU A 237 -2.18 24.18 21.55
CA GLU A 237 -3.10 25.07 22.26
C GLU A 237 -4.56 24.60 22.17
N ALA A 238 -4.99 24.13 21.00
CA ALA A 238 -6.33 23.57 20.79
C ALA A 238 -6.54 22.25 21.57
N ALA A 239 -5.51 21.41 21.67
CA ALA A 239 -5.59 20.13 22.37
C ALA A 239 -5.49 20.26 23.90
N LEU A 240 -4.78 21.28 24.38
CA LEU A 240 -4.39 21.42 25.79
C LEU A 240 -5.56 21.36 26.79
N PRO A 241 -6.70 22.07 26.60
CA PRO A 241 -7.81 22.04 27.56
C PRO A 241 -8.42 20.65 27.71
N GLY A 242 -8.49 19.88 26.61
CA GLY A 242 -8.99 18.51 26.63
C GLY A 242 -7.98 17.54 27.23
N ALA A 243 -6.69 17.72 26.93
CA ALA A 243 -5.59 16.94 27.49
C ALA A 243 -5.52 17.08 29.02
N GLN A 244 -5.69 18.30 29.54
CA GLN A 244 -5.74 18.57 30.99
C GLN A 244 -6.92 17.89 31.69
N LYS A 245 -8.05 17.72 30.99
CA LYS A 245 -9.20 16.94 31.46
C LYS A 245 -9.01 15.43 31.30
N GLY A 246 -7.86 14.99 30.77
CA GLY A 246 -7.52 13.60 30.57
C GLY A 246 -8.20 12.94 29.38
N ASN A 247 -8.72 13.72 28.41
CA ASN A 247 -9.24 13.16 27.17
C ASN A 247 -8.11 12.52 26.35
N VAL A 248 -8.29 11.26 25.96
CA VAL A 248 -7.27 10.40 25.33
C VAL A 248 -6.76 10.98 24.00
N HIS A 249 -7.65 11.30 23.07
CA HIS A 249 -7.27 11.89 21.78
C HIS A 249 -6.58 13.25 21.94
N MET A 250 -6.99 14.05 22.92
CA MET A 250 -6.36 15.35 23.17
C MET A 250 -4.98 15.21 23.81
N LEU A 251 -4.75 14.18 24.64
CA LEU A 251 -3.41 13.82 25.11
C LEU A 251 -2.51 13.46 23.93
N PHE A 252 -3.01 12.65 22.97
CA PHE A 252 -2.28 12.31 21.75
C PHE A 252 -1.89 13.56 20.96
N TYR A 253 -2.83 14.44 20.60
CA TYR A 253 -2.52 15.64 19.81
C TYR A 253 -1.59 16.60 20.54
N ALA A 254 -1.80 16.84 21.83
CA ALA A 254 -0.92 17.70 22.62
C ALA A 254 0.51 17.11 22.72
N GLY A 255 0.61 15.80 22.99
CA GLY A 255 1.88 15.10 23.09
C GLY A 255 2.66 15.10 21.77
N ARG A 256 1.97 14.78 20.66
CA ARG A 256 2.54 14.81 19.31
C ARG A 256 3.05 16.19 18.92
N ALA A 257 2.29 17.25 19.22
CA ALA A 257 2.70 18.61 18.89
C ALA A 257 3.97 19.05 19.64
N LEU A 258 4.08 18.71 20.94
CA LEU A 258 5.29 18.99 21.72
C LEU A 258 6.48 18.14 21.30
N LEU A 259 6.25 16.88 20.89
CA LEU A 259 7.31 15.98 20.45
C LEU A 259 8.01 16.47 19.17
N GLU A 260 7.24 17.04 18.24
CA GLU A 260 7.76 17.68 17.02
C GLU A 260 8.26 19.12 17.27
N GLY A 261 8.02 19.64 18.46
CA GLY A 261 8.35 20.99 18.87
C GLY A 261 9.81 21.18 19.29
N PRO A 262 10.12 22.31 19.97
CA PRO A 262 11.43 22.59 20.52
C PRO A 262 11.91 21.48 21.45
N GLU A 263 13.21 21.20 21.44
CA GLU A 263 13.85 20.11 22.20
C GLU A 263 13.48 20.13 23.69
N ALA A 264 13.40 21.32 24.30
CA ALA A 264 13.04 21.51 25.70
C ALA A 264 11.65 20.97 26.07
N GLU A 265 10.74 20.83 25.11
CA GLU A 265 9.36 20.39 25.32
C GLU A 265 9.13 18.92 24.98
N ARG A 266 10.07 18.28 24.27
CA ARG A 266 9.89 16.92 23.73
C ARG A 266 9.69 15.86 24.81
N ARG A 267 10.36 15.99 25.96
CA ARG A 267 10.15 15.10 27.12
C ARG A 267 8.70 15.15 27.59
N LYS A 268 8.14 16.35 27.72
CA LYS A 268 6.73 16.53 28.10
C LYS A 268 5.81 15.97 27.00
N GLY A 269 6.17 16.13 25.74
CA GLY A 269 5.46 15.49 24.61
C GLY A 269 5.41 13.98 24.74
N TRP A 270 6.56 13.36 25.03
CA TRP A 270 6.68 11.92 25.27
C TRP A 270 5.81 11.45 26.45
N GLU A 271 5.87 12.14 27.60
CA GLU A 271 5.07 11.81 28.79
C GLU A 271 3.56 11.91 28.52
N LEU A 272 3.11 12.86 27.70
CA LEU A 272 1.70 12.97 27.32
C LEU A 272 1.26 11.83 26.41
N LEU A 273 2.14 11.39 25.50
CA LEU A 273 1.88 10.23 24.66
C LEU A 273 1.87 8.93 25.47
N GLU A 274 2.79 8.72 26.42
CA GLU A 274 2.75 7.55 27.31
C GLU A 274 1.45 7.51 28.11
N LYS A 275 0.96 8.65 28.61
CA LYS A 275 -0.37 8.74 29.26
C LYS A 275 -1.53 8.44 28.31
N ALA A 276 -1.40 8.76 27.03
CA ALA A 276 -2.41 8.39 26.03
C ALA A 276 -2.40 6.86 25.80
N VAL A 277 -1.21 6.26 25.69
CA VAL A 277 -1.03 4.80 25.59
C VAL A 277 -1.60 4.07 26.80
N GLU A 278 -1.33 4.53 28.02
CA GLU A 278 -1.91 3.98 29.27
C GLU A 278 -3.44 3.96 29.26
N LYS A 279 -4.05 4.90 28.53
CA LYS A 279 -5.51 5.00 28.35
C LYS A 279 -6.03 4.29 27.11
N GLY A 280 -5.17 3.55 26.41
CA GLY A 280 -5.51 2.72 25.25
C GLY A 280 -5.42 3.43 23.90
N ASP A 281 -4.75 4.58 23.80
CA ASP A 281 -4.48 5.23 22.51
C ASP A 281 -3.37 4.50 21.75
N TYR A 282 -3.75 3.75 20.72
CA TYR A 282 -2.82 2.97 19.92
C TYR A 282 -2.10 3.83 18.86
N ASP A 283 -2.67 4.96 18.41
CA ASP A 283 -1.99 5.93 17.55
C ASP A 283 -0.78 6.54 18.28
N ALA A 284 -0.93 6.83 19.59
CA ALA A 284 0.17 7.25 20.45
C ALA A 284 1.22 6.16 20.58
N ALA A 285 0.81 4.90 20.76
CA ALA A 285 1.74 3.77 20.86
C ALA A 285 2.53 3.63 19.55
N GLU A 286 1.86 3.63 18.40
CA GLU A 286 2.52 3.55 17.11
C GLU A 286 3.50 4.72 16.88
N LEU A 287 3.10 5.95 17.22
CA LEU A 287 3.98 7.12 17.12
C LEU A 287 5.23 6.97 18.01
N LEU A 288 5.07 6.58 19.27
CA LEU A 288 6.20 6.34 20.18
C LEU A 288 7.10 5.21 19.68
N GLY A 289 6.51 4.15 19.12
CA GLY A 289 7.25 3.05 18.51
C GLY A 289 8.10 3.52 17.33
N ILE A 290 7.55 4.34 16.43
CA ILE A 290 8.29 4.96 15.31
C ILE A 290 9.48 5.76 15.83
N ARG A 291 9.28 6.60 16.85
CA ARG A 291 10.36 7.45 17.39
C ARG A 291 11.43 6.67 18.15
N ALA A 292 11.03 5.61 18.84
CA ALA A 292 11.97 4.70 19.47
C ALA A 292 12.80 3.95 18.41
N ALA A 293 12.20 3.52 17.30
CA ALA A 293 12.87 2.78 16.24
C ALA A 293 13.82 3.64 15.40
N ASP A 294 13.43 4.86 15.02
CA ASP A 294 14.25 5.74 14.19
C ASP A 294 15.31 6.54 14.99
N GLY A 295 15.13 6.64 16.31
CA GLY A 295 15.99 7.45 17.19
C GLY A 295 15.86 8.96 16.95
N LEU A 296 14.75 9.39 16.34
CA LEU A 296 14.47 10.78 16.09
C LEU A 296 13.96 11.42 17.38
N TYR A 297 14.78 12.33 17.91
CA TYR A 297 14.56 13.08 19.16
C TYR A 297 14.70 12.29 20.47
N VAL A 298 14.86 10.97 20.39
CA VAL A 298 15.15 10.07 21.52
C VAL A 298 16.29 9.13 21.16
N THR A 299 16.93 8.51 22.15
CA THR A 299 17.89 7.45 21.85
C THR A 299 17.18 6.27 21.19
N LYS A 300 17.73 5.79 20.07
CA LYS A 300 17.20 4.62 19.37
C LYS A 300 17.13 3.41 20.32
N ASP A 301 15.96 2.80 20.41
CA ASP A 301 15.67 1.65 21.26
C ASP A 301 14.66 0.73 20.55
N GLU A 302 15.19 -0.30 19.88
CA GLU A 302 14.37 -1.24 19.10
C GLU A 302 13.51 -2.14 19.99
N ALA A 303 13.95 -2.41 21.23
CA ALA A 303 13.17 -3.20 22.18
C ALA A 303 11.95 -2.39 22.66
N LYS A 304 12.16 -1.12 23.02
CA LYS A 304 11.07 -0.23 23.38
C LYS A 304 10.13 0.05 22.20
N ALA A 305 10.68 0.13 20.97
CA ALA A 305 9.86 0.20 19.77
C ALA A 305 8.97 -1.04 19.60
N ALA A 306 9.51 -2.23 19.80
CA ALA A 306 8.75 -3.48 19.73
C ALA A 306 7.64 -3.55 20.80
N GLU A 307 7.88 -3.06 22.02
CA GLU A 307 6.84 -2.97 23.06
C GLU A 307 5.67 -2.09 22.60
N TYR A 308 5.96 -0.89 22.11
CA TYR A 308 4.92 0.02 21.64
C TYR A 308 4.18 -0.50 20.41
N TYR A 309 4.90 -1.08 19.45
CA TYR A 309 4.24 -1.69 18.29
C TYR A 309 3.41 -2.90 18.69
N THR A 310 3.81 -3.68 19.71
CA THR A 310 2.98 -4.79 20.22
C THR A 310 1.66 -4.26 20.77
N LEU A 311 1.69 -3.18 21.55
CA LEU A 311 0.46 -2.55 22.06
C LEU A 311 -0.46 -2.04 20.93
N ALA A 312 0.11 -1.46 19.87
CA ALA A 312 -0.68 -1.02 18.72
C ALA A 312 -1.19 -2.20 17.86
N ALA A 313 -0.39 -3.25 17.69
CA ALA A 313 -0.77 -4.49 17.00
C ALA A 313 -1.87 -5.26 17.76
N GLU A 314 -1.86 -5.23 19.09
CA GLU A 314 -2.95 -5.74 19.93
C GLU A 314 -4.28 -4.96 19.76
N LYS A 315 -4.30 -3.88 18.99
CA LYS A 315 -5.51 -3.18 18.55
C LYS A 315 -5.79 -3.32 17.06
N GLY A 316 -4.99 -4.12 16.34
CA GLY A 316 -5.13 -4.36 14.91
C GLY A 316 -4.55 -3.27 14.03
N SER A 317 -3.55 -2.49 14.50
CA SER A 317 -2.79 -1.60 13.61
C SER A 317 -1.93 -2.45 12.67
N SER A 318 -2.38 -2.57 11.42
CA SER A 318 -1.66 -3.30 10.37
C SER A 318 -0.25 -2.72 10.12
N SER A 319 -0.08 -1.41 10.33
CA SER A 319 1.22 -0.71 10.26
C SER A 319 2.16 -1.13 11.40
N ALA A 320 1.66 -1.19 12.64
CA ALA A 320 2.46 -1.65 13.78
C ALA A 320 2.84 -3.13 13.64
N GLU A 321 1.92 -3.97 13.18
CA GLU A 321 2.19 -5.39 12.87
C GLU A 321 3.29 -5.54 11.80
N TYR A 322 3.22 -4.74 10.74
CA TYR A 322 4.27 -4.71 9.71
C TYR A 322 5.62 -4.29 10.31
N ARG A 323 5.66 -3.24 11.13
CA ARG A 323 6.88 -2.73 11.75
C ARG A 323 7.48 -3.72 12.74
N LEU A 324 6.67 -4.47 13.48
CA LEU A 324 7.14 -5.61 14.27
C LEU A 324 7.80 -6.65 13.38
N GLY A 325 7.16 -7.00 12.27
CA GLY A 325 7.73 -7.89 11.27
C GLY A 325 9.10 -7.41 10.76
N GLU A 326 9.24 -6.10 10.48
CA GLU A 326 10.52 -5.49 10.09
C GLU A 326 11.58 -5.59 11.18
N LEU A 327 11.23 -5.31 12.45
CA LEU A 327 12.17 -5.42 13.58
C LEU A 327 12.71 -6.85 13.72
N TYR A 328 11.84 -7.87 13.60
CA TYR A 328 12.26 -9.27 13.61
C TYR A 328 13.04 -9.67 12.35
N TYR A 329 12.70 -9.11 11.19
CA TYR A 329 13.39 -9.35 9.93
C TYR A 329 14.82 -8.80 9.92
N VAL A 330 15.04 -7.63 10.52
CA VAL A 330 16.38 -7.02 10.63
C VAL A 330 17.19 -7.63 11.78
N GLY A 331 16.52 -8.01 12.87
CA GLY A 331 17.16 -8.49 14.10
C GLY A 331 17.52 -7.31 15.00
N MET A 332 16.78 -7.14 16.11
CA MET A 332 16.86 -6.00 17.03
C MET A 332 18.19 -5.94 17.82
N GLY A 333 19.31 -5.68 17.15
CA GLY A 333 20.66 -5.80 17.72
C GLY A 333 21.18 -7.23 17.84
N GLY A 334 20.48 -8.20 17.24
CA GLY A 334 20.82 -9.63 17.22
C GLY A 334 20.64 -10.26 15.84
N ALA A 335 20.59 -11.59 15.77
CA ALA A 335 20.28 -12.29 14.51
C ALA A 335 18.79 -12.11 14.14
N PRO A 336 18.45 -12.00 12.84
CA PRO A 336 17.07 -12.02 12.38
C PRO A 336 16.28 -13.24 12.85
N ASP A 337 15.02 -13.03 13.22
CA ASP A 337 14.03 -14.07 13.48
C ASP A 337 12.99 -14.06 12.36
N PHE A 338 13.31 -14.74 11.26
CA PHE A 338 12.45 -14.75 10.07
C PHE A 338 11.13 -15.48 10.29
N GLU A 339 11.04 -16.39 11.26
CA GLU A 339 9.79 -17.08 11.58
C GLU A 339 8.81 -16.12 12.25
N LYS A 340 9.25 -15.38 13.27
CA LYS A 340 8.43 -14.32 13.87
C LYS A 340 8.12 -13.19 12.89
N ALA A 341 9.09 -12.79 12.07
CA ALA A 341 8.85 -11.79 11.04
C ALA A 341 7.72 -12.24 10.09
N ARG A 342 7.74 -13.52 9.66
CA ARG A 342 6.68 -14.11 8.83
C ARG A 342 5.33 -14.06 9.54
N GLU A 343 5.24 -14.43 10.81
CA GLU A 343 3.97 -14.42 11.55
C GLU A 343 3.36 -13.02 11.63
N TRP A 344 4.18 -12.00 11.93
CA TRP A 344 3.75 -10.61 11.97
C TRP A 344 3.37 -10.07 10.59
N PHE A 345 4.14 -10.40 9.54
CA PHE A 345 3.77 -10.04 8.18
C PHE A 345 2.51 -10.77 7.70
N GLU A 346 2.27 -12.02 8.10
CA GLU A 346 1.03 -12.76 7.80
C GLU A 346 -0.17 -12.06 8.44
N LEU A 347 -0.05 -11.62 9.69
CA LEU A 347 -1.12 -10.87 10.38
C LEU A 347 -1.38 -9.51 9.71
N SER A 348 -0.32 -8.74 9.47
CA SER A 348 -0.40 -7.43 8.81
C SER A 348 -0.96 -7.52 7.38
N CYS A 349 -0.57 -8.57 6.63
CA CYS A 349 -1.12 -8.86 5.32
C CYS A 349 -2.59 -9.30 5.40
N ASP A 350 -2.97 -10.10 6.39
CA ASP A 350 -4.36 -10.46 6.66
C ASP A 350 -5.20 -9.19 6.97
N HIS A 351 -4.58 -8.13 7.51
CA HIS A 351 -5.19 -6.80 7.73
C HIS A 351 -5.00 -5.82 6.56
N GLY A 352 -4.64 -6.32 5.36
CA GLY A 352 -4.66 -5.51 4.14
C GLY A 352 -3.37 -4.75 3.85
N GLN A 353 -2.35 -4.81 4.71
CA GLN A 353 -1.12 -4.05 4.50
C GLN A 353 -0.35 -4.54 3.27
N MET A 354 -0.12 -3.64 2.31
CA MET A 354 0.48 -3.98 1.02
C MET A 354 1.97 -4.35 1.13
N ALA A 355 2.71 -3.64 2.00
CA ALA A 355 4.13 -3.90 2.24
C ALA A 355 4.36 -5.26 2.92
N ALA A 356 3.43 -5.69 3.79
CA ALA A 356 3.49 -7.01 4.41
C ALA A 356 3.30 -8.12 3.37
N ALA A 357 2.37 -7.98 2.45
CA ALA A 357 2.21 -8.91 1.32
C ALA A 357 3.49 -9.01 0.48
N TYR A 358 4.15 -7.87 0.21
CA TYR A 358 5.44 -7.87 -0.49
C TYR A 358 6.51 -8.66 0.29
N MET A 359 6.65 -8.39 1.59
CA MET A 359 7.63 -9.07 2.43
C MET A 359 7.36 -10.58 2.55
N LEU A 360 6.11 -11.01 2.68
CA LEU A 360 5.74 -12.43 2.61
C LEU A 360 6.15 -13.05 1.27
N GLY A 361 5.92 -12.33 0.18
CA GLY A 361 6.39 -12.72 -1.15
C GLY A 361 7.88 -13.01 -1.17
N VAL A 362 8.68 -12.11 -0.59
CA VAL A 362 10.13 -12.27 -0.45
C VAL A 362 10.52 -13.44 0.46
N LEU A 363 9.88 -13.58 1.62
CA LEU A 363 10.16 -14.66 2.58
C LEU A 363 9.88 -16.04 1.99
N TYR A 364 8.70 -16.26 1.42
CA TYR A 364 8.33 -17.53 0.78
C TYR A 364 9.18 -17.79 -0.45
N TYR A 365 9.45 -16.78 -1.27
CA TYR A 365 10.31 -16.96 -2.43
C TYR A 365 11.69 -17.43 -1.99
N LYS A 366 12.36 -16.72 -1.08
CA LYS A 366 13.74 -17.05 -0.66
C LYS A 366 13.83 -18.22 0.33
N GLY A 367 12.74 -18.63 0.97
CA GLY A 367 12.75 -19.64 2.02
C GLY A 367 13.35 -19.12 3.33
N MET A 368 13.05 -17.87 3.69
CA MET A 368 13.54 -17.25 4.93
C MET A 368 12.49 -17.45 6.03
N GLY A 369 12.83 -18.20 7.08
CA GLY A 369 11.90 -18.55 8.16
C GLY A 369 10.80 -19.54 7.74
N VAL A 370 10.91 -20.12 6.54
CA VAL A 370 9.97 -21.10 5.97
C VAL A 370 10.65 -21.88 4.84
N THR A 371 10.15 -23.07 4.49
CA THR A 371 10.60 -23.76 3.27
C THR A 371 10.29 -22.92 2.04
N ALA A 372 11.27 -22.78 1.13
CA ALA A 372 11.10 -21.99 -0.08
C ALA A 372 9.93 -22.51 -0.94
N ASP A 373 9.00 -21.62 -1.26
CA ASP A 373 7.85 -21.85 -2.13
C ASP A 373 7.74 -20.66 -3.10
N ARG A 374 8.34 -20.83 -4.28
CA ARG A 374 8.45 -19.76 -5.28
C ARG A 374 7.08 -19.37 -5.83
N ALA A 375 6.18 -20.34 -6.01
CA ALA A 375 4.83 -20.10 -6.51
C ALA A 375 4.03 -19.26 -5.52
N ARG A 376 4.07 -19.62 -4.23
CA ARG A 376 3.43 -18.85 -3.16
C ARG A 376 4.06 -17.46 -3.00
N GLY A 377 5.39 -17.37 -3.12
CA GLY A 377 6.08 -16.08 -3.12
C GLY A 377 5.56 -15.14 -4.21
N ILE A 378 5.39 -15.65 -5.44
CA ILE A 378 4.80 -14.87 -6.55
C ILE A 378 3.35 -14.49 -6.26
N GLN A 379 2.52 -15.38 -5.71
CA GLN A 379 1.13 -15.07 -5.35
C GLN A 379 1.03 -13.90 -4.35
N TYR A 380 1.89 -13.86 -3.33
CA TYR A 380 1.93 -12.74 -2.39
C TYR A 380 2.42 -11.43 -3.02
N LEU A 381 3.41 -11.49 -3.93
CA LEU A 381 3.82 -10.32 -4.71
C LEU A 381 2.69 -9.83 -5.62
N GLU A 382 1.91 -10.72 -6.24
CA GLU A 382 0.75 -10.35 -7.05
C GLU A 382 -0.33 -9.65 -6.20
N LEU A 383 -0.56 -10.15 -4.99
CA LEU A 383 -1.47 -9.55 -4.03
C LEU A 383 -1.00 -8.14 -3.63
N ALA A 384 0.29 -7.96 -3.35
CA ALA A 384 0.87 -6.65 -3.06
C ALA A 384 0.66 -5.66 -4.22
N GLY A 385 0.91 -6.10 -5.47
CA GLY A 385 0.65 -5.28 -6.66
C GLY A 385 -0.81 -4.87 -6.78
N LYS A 386 -1.75 -5.83 -6.62
CA LYS A 386 -3.20 -5.57 -6.64
C LYS A 386 -3.61 -4.56 -5.56
N ARG A 387 -2.98 -4.62 -4.38
CA ARG A 387 -3.18 -3.71 -3.23
C ARG A 387 -2.57 -2.31 -3.39
N GLY A 388 -2.03 -1.99 -4.56
CA GLY A 388 -1.45 -0.67 -4.81
C GLY A 388 0.04 -0.59 -4.49
N TYR A 389 0.77 -1.71 -4.53
CA TYR A 389 2.23 -1.73 -4.47
C TYR A 389 2.85 -2.16 -5.82
N PRO A 390 2.84 -1.31 -6.87
CA PRO A 390 3.26 -1.67 -8.23
C PRO A 390 4.66 -2.25 -8.35
N SER A 391 5.58 -1.86 -7.46
CA SER A 391 6.95 -2.37 -7.42
C SER A 391 7.01 -3.89 -7.14
N ALA A 392 5.94 -4.48 -6.58
CA ALA A 392 5.81 -5.93 -6.50
C ALA A 392 5.69 -6.59 -7.88
N TRP A 393 4.92 -6.01 -8.80
CA TRP A 393 4.84 -6.50 -10.18
C TRP A 393 6.16 -6.32 -10.92
N VAL A 394 6.90 -5.23 -10.67
CA VAL A 394 8.27 -5.07 -11.17
C VAL A 394 9.17 -6.19 -10.68
N THR A 395 9.11 -6.50 -9.38
CA THR A 395 9.86 -7.61 -8.78
C THR A 395 9.51 -8.94 -9.47
N ILE A 396 8.23 -9.27 -9.66
CA ILE A 396 7.83 -10.49 -10.38
C ILE A 396 8.38 -10.50 -11.81
N GLY A 397 8.28 -9.38 -12.52
CA GLY A 397 8.82 -9.23 -13.86
C GLY A 397 10.31 -9.53 -13.94
N GLN A 398 11.09 -9.02 -12.99
CA GLN A 398 12.52 -9.29 -12.85
C GLN A 398 12.83 -10.76 -12.55
N LEU A 399 12.03 -11.41 -11.71
CA LEU A 399 12.21 -12.84 -11.40
C LEU A 399 12.08 -13.71 -12.65
N TYR A 400 11.08 -13.44 -13.51
CA TYR A 400 10.92 -14.10 -14.80
C TYR A 400 11.96 -13.68 -15.84
N TYR A 401 12.45 -12.45 -15.79
CA TYR A 401 13.47 -11.97 -16.72
C TYR A 401 14.82 -12.65 -16.46
N GLN A 402 15.20 -12.72 -15.18
CA GLN A 402 16.47 -13.31 -14.74
C GLN A 402 16.41 -14.85 -14.68
N GLY A 403 15.22 -15.43 -14.49
CA GLY A 403 15.05 -16.86 -14.23
C GLY A 403 15.53 -17.25 -12.83
N ALA A 404 15.25 -16.41 -11.83
CA ALA A 404 15.86 -16.46 -10.49
C ALA A 404 15.29 -17.57 -9.58
N GLY A 405 15.40 -18.85 -9.97
CA GLY A 405 14.74 -19.97 -9.28
C GLY A 405 13.39 -20.34 -9.91
N ILE A 406 13.10 -19.77 -11.07
CA ILE A 406 12.01 -20.11 -12.00
C ILE A 406 12.56 -20.04 -13.43
N ALA A 407 11.88 -20.63 -14.41
CA ALA A 407 12.30 -20.53 -15.81
C ALA A 407 12.16 -19.09 -16.34
N LYS A 408 13.07 -18.68 -17.23
CA LYS A 408 12.97 -17.39 -17.91
C LYS A 408 11.71 -17.35 -18.79
N ASP A 409 10.97 -16.25 -18.73
CA ASP A 409 9.75 -16.06 -19.52
C ASP A 409 9.51 -14.57 -19.77
N TYR A 410 9.90 -14.09 -20.94
CA TYR A 410 9.83 -12.66 -21.23
C TYR A 410 8.40 -12.21 -21.54
N ALA A 411 7.51 -13.12 -21.94
CA ALA A 411 6.09 -12.81 -22.10
C ALA A 411 5.46 -12.53 -20.73
N LYS A 412 5.77 -13.34 -19.70
CA LYS A 412 5.36 -13.06 -18.32
C LYS A 412 6.04 -11.81 -17.75
N THR A 413 7.32 -11.61 -18.03
CA THR A 413 7.99 -10.34 -17.67
C THR A 413 7.23 -9.14 -18.23
N ALA A 414 6.94 -9.13 -19.54
CA ALA A 414 6.19 -8.05 -20.17
C ALA A 414 4.78 -7.90 -19.56
N TYR A 415 4.09 -9.00 -19.25
CA TYR A 415 2.78 -8.97 -18.59
C TYR A 415 2.81 -8.24 -17.24
N TYR A 416 3.69 -8.63 -16.32
CA TYR A 416 3.75 -8.00 -14.99
C TYR A 416 4.27 -6.57 -15.06
N LEU A 417 5.29 -6.30 -15.89
CA LEU A 417 5.79 -4.93 -16.07
C LEU A 417 4.74 -4.02 -16.69
N GLN A 418 3.85 -4.55 -17.54
CA GLN A 418 2.69 -3.80 -18.04
C GLN A 418 1.70 -3.45 -16.94
N GLN A 419 1.41 -4.35 -16.01
CA GLN A 419 0.58 -4.02 -14.83
C GLN A 419 1.19 -2.88 -14.00
N ALA A 420 2.50 -2.94 -13.73
CA ALA A 420 3.22 -1.87 -13.04
C ALA A 420 3.15 -0.53 -13.80
N ALA A 421 3.38 -0.56 -15.11
CA ALA A 421 3.38 0.61 -15.97
C ALA A 421 1.99 1.25 -16.14
N GLU A 422 0.93 0.45 -16.11
CA GLU A 422 -0.47 0.90 -16.10
C GLU A 422 -0.83 1.54 -14.76
N ALA A 423 -0.31 1.03 -13.64
CA ALA A 423 -0.40 1.64 -12.33
C ALA A 423 0.53 2.86 -12.12
N GLY A 424 1.30 3.24 -13.13
CA GLY A 424 2.09 4.46 -13.14
C GLY A 424 3.52 4.34 -12.60
N ASP A 425 3.99 3.12 -12.31
CA ASP A 425 5.35 2.86 -11.85
C ASP A 425 6.37 3.17 -12.96
N ALA A 426 7.29 4.11 -12.69
CA ALA A 426 8.27 4.57 -13.67
C ALA A 426 9.29 3.49 -14.04
N GLU A 427 9.71 2.66 -13.06
CA GLU A 427 10.65 1.56 -13.28
C GLU A 427 10.01 0.45 -14.11
N GLY A 428 8.73 0.15 -13.84
CA GLY A 428 7.91 -0.75 -14.64
C GLY A 428 7.82 -0.30 -16.10
N ILE A 429 7.58 0.99 -16.36
CA ILE A 429 7.56 1.54 -17.72
C ILE A 429 8.92 1.36 -18.42
N MET A 430 10.02 1.68 -17.72
CA MET A 430 11.38 1.57 -18.26
C MET A 430 11.74 0.14 -18.63
N GLN A 431 11.55 -0.80 -17.70
CA GLN A 431 11.87 -2.20 -17.93
C GLN A 431 10.95 -2.84 -18.98
N LEU A 432 9.67 -2.45 -19.05
CA LEU A 432 8.76 -2.95 -20.07
C LEU A 432 9.22 -2.54 -21.46
N ALA A 433 9.61 -1.28 -21.62
CA ALA A 433 10.12 -0.76 -22.88
C ALA A 433 11.43 -1.47 -23.28
N HIS A 434 12.33 -1.68 -22.31
CA HIS A 434 13.55 -2.45 -22.51
C HIS A 434 13.28 -3.87 -23.00
N VAL A 435 12.40 -4.61 -22.33
CA VAL A 435 12.07 -6.01 -22.68
C VAL A 435 11.40 -6.11 -24.05
N TYR A 436 10.55 -5.16 -24.43
CA TYR A 436 10.04 -5.09 -25.81
C TYR A 436 11.13 -4.77 -26.84
N SER A 437 12.10 -3.91 -26.50
CA SER A 437 13.21 -3.58 -27.40
C SER A 437 14.21 -4.71 -27.59
N GLU A 438 14.31 -5.65 -26.63
CA GLU A 438 15.17 -6.82 -26.76
C GLU A 438 14.46 -8.01 -27.41
N GLY A 439 13.23 -8.32 -26.99
CA GLY A 439 12.57 -9.59 -27.32
C GLY A 439 13.31 -10.81 -26.74
N GLY A 440 12.97 -12.01 -27.22
CA GLY A 440 13.55 -13.29 -26.77
C GLY A 440 12.69 -14.03 -25.74
N ASN A 441 13.06 -15.27 -25.40
CA ASN A 441 12.37 -16.15 -24.43
C ASN A 441 10.83 -16.12 -24.52
N GLY A 442 10.30 -16.28 -25.73
CA GLY A 442 8.85 -16.31 -25.98
C GLY A 442 8.20 -14.95 -26.24
N LEU A 443 8.96 -13.85 -26.19
CA LEU A 443 8.50 -12.51 -26.58
C LEU A 443 9.11 -12.09 -27.92
N THR A 444 8.27 -11.63 -28.84
CA THR A 444 8.74 -11.02 -30.10
C THR A 444 9.23 -9.60 -29.82
N GLN A 445 10.40 -9.25 -30.35
CA GLN A 445 10.94 -7.89 -30.30
C GLN A 445 9.99 -6.90 -30.99
N ASP A 446 9.70 -5.78 -30.33
CA ASP A 446 8.76 -4.77 -30.80
C ASP A 446 9.22 -3.36 -30.39
N PHE A 447 10.00 -2.73 -31.26
CA PHE A 447 10.48 -1.37 -31.05
C PHE A 447 9.36 -0.32 -31.01
N SER A 448 8.23 -0.56 -31.68
CA SER A 448 7.09 0.35 -31.66
C SER A 448 6.44 0.37 -30.27
N LYS A 449 6.29 -0.79 -29.63
CA LYS A 449 5.82 -0.87 -28.24
C LYS A 449 6.84 -0.28 -27.27
N ALA A 450 8.12 -0.56 -27.45
CA ALA A 450 9.17 0.05 -26.62
C ALA A 450 9.11 1.59 -26.68
N ALA A 451 9.02 2.14 -27.89
CA ALA A 451 8.90 3.57 -28.13
C ALA A 451 7.65 4.18 -27.51
N LEU A 452 6.49 3.51 -27.58
CA LEU A 452 5.25 3.96 -26.93
C LEU A 452 5.44 4.14 -25.41
N TRP A 453 6.07 3.15 -24.75
CA TRP A 453 6.28 3.16 -23.31
C TRP A 453 7.35 4.18 -22.88
N TYR A 454 8.49 4.25 -23.59
CA TYR A 454 9.48 5.30 -23.31
C TYR A 454 8.88 6.70 -23.50
N LYS A 455 8.09 6.91 -24.57
CA LYS A 455 7.40 8.18 -24.79
C LYS A 455 6.47 8.54 -23.63
N LYS A 456 5.68 7.59 -23.12
CA LYS A 456 4.77 7.81 -21.98
C LYS A 456 5.51 8.33 -20.74
N LEU A 457 6.72 7.85 -20.48
CA LEU A 457 7.55 8.31 -19.35
C LEU A 457 8.34 9.59 -19.68
N ALA A 458 8.77 9.77 -20.93
CA ALA A 458 9.39 10.99 -21.42
C ALA A 458 8.43 12.19 -21.38
N ASP A 459 7.15 11.97 -21.66
CA ASP A 459 6.07 12.96 -21.52
C ASP A 459 5.85 13.38 -20.05
N LYS A 460 6.30 12.56 -19.09
CA LYS A 460 6.37 12.87 -17.65
C LYS A 460 7.74 13.45 -17.22
N ASP A 461 8.48 14.03 -18.15
CA ASP A 461 9.72 14.76 -17.90
C ASP A 461 10.92 13.91 -17.43
N SER A 462 10.88 12.59 -17.65
CA SER A 462 12.00 11.68 -17.35
C SER A 462 13.14 11.79 -18.37
N THR A 463 14.30 12.26 -17.92
CA THR A 463 15.51 12.45 -18.75
C THR A 463 15.95 11.17 -19.45
N GLU A 464 16.01 10.06 -18.72
CA GLU A 464 16.47 8.77 -19.26
C GLU A 464 15.49 8.26 -20.34
N ALA A 465 14.19 8.37 -20.10
CA ALA A 465 13.18 7.95 -21.07
C ALA A 465 13.19 8.82 -22.34
N MET A 466 13.44 10.14 -22.21
CA MET A 466 13.64 11.02 -23.37
C MET A 466 14.83 10.55 -24.21
N TYR A 467 15.95 10.21 -23.56
CA TYR A 467 17.14 9.68 -24.23
C TYR A 467 16.85 8.36 -24.95
N LEU A 468 16.25 7.37 -24.27
CA LEU A 468 16.00 6.05 -24.86
C LEU A 468 14.96 6.11 -25.99
N TYR A 469 13.92 6.93 -25.84
CA TYR A 469 12.97 7.19 -26.92
C TYR A 469 13.66 7.83 -28.14
N ALA A 470 14.51 8.83 -27.90
CA ALA A 470 15.30 9.46 -28.96
C ALA A 470 16.26 8.48 -29.63
N ARG A 471 16.88 7.58 -28.87
CA ARG A 471 17.81 6.57 -29.37
C ARG A 471 17.13 5.60 -30.34
N LEU A 472 15.91 5.14 -30.03
CA LEU A 472 15.13 4.29 -30.95
C LEU A 472 14.87 4.98 -32.31
N MET A 473 14.60 6.28 -32.31
CA MET A 473 14.45 7.07 -33.53
C MET A 473 15.78 7.29 -34.26
N TYR A 474 16.85 7.52 -33.51
CA TYR A 474 18.20 7.70 -34.04
C TYR A 474 18.70 6.45 -34.78
N GLU A 475 18.45 5.28 -34.21
CA GLU A 475 18.84 3.97 -34.76
C GLU A 475 17.96 3.55 -35.95
N GLY A 476 16.87 4.27 -36.21
CA GLY A 476 15.93 3.96 -37.29
C GLY A 476 14.96 2.84 -36.95
N HIS A 477 14.84 2.48 -35.66
CA HIS A 477 13.90 1.47 -35.20
C HIS A 477 12.45 1.98 -35.18
N THR A 478 12.26 3.30 -35.04
CA THR A 478 10.94 3.96 -35.06
C THR A 478 11.03 5.35 -35.68
N GLY A 479 10.04 5.79 -36.45
CA GLY A 479 9.98 7.17 -36.95
C GLY A 479 11.20 7.61 -37.77
N LYS A 480 11.44 8.92 -37.86
CA LYS A 480 12.61 9.51 -38.55
C LYS A 480 13.71 9.87 -37.56
N THR A 481 14.98 9.80 -38.00
CA THR A 481 16.12 10.24 -37.18
C THR A 481 15.99 11.70 -36.77
N SER A 482 15.49 12.58 -37.63
CA SER A 482 15.26 14.00 -37.29
C SER A 482 14.29 14.21 -36.13
N GLU A 483 13.35 13.30 -35.89
CA GLU A 483 12.39 13.38 -34.78
C GLU A 483 13.03 13.11 -33.41
N SER A 484 14.24 12.52 -33.37
CA SER A 484 15.03 12.34 -32.15
C SER A 484 15.59 13.64 -31.57
N ILE A 485 15.84 14.65 -32.42
CA ILE A 485 16.49 15.93 -32.06
C ILE A 485 15.81 16.64 -30.87
N PRO A 486 14.49 16.90 -30.87
CA PRO A 486 13.84 17.58 -29.76
C PRO A 486 13.97 16.81 -28.43
N TRP A 487 13.99 15.47 -28.48
CA TRP A 487 14.10 14.64 -27.29
C TRP A 487 15.52 14.57 -26.74
N PHE A 488 16.53 14.39 -27.61
CA PHE A 488 17.92 14.52 -27.21
C PHE A 488 18.23 15.91 -26.67
N THR A 489 17.67 16.96 -27.26
CA THR A 489 17.85 18.34 -26.79
C THR A 489 17.31 18.52 -25.38
N LYS A 490 16.06 18.08 -25.12
CA LYS A 490 15.47 18.15 -23.77
C LYS A 490 16.29 17.37 -22.73
N ALA A 491 16.73 16.16 -23.08
CA ALA A 491 17.56 15.34 -22.19
C ALA A 491 18.93 16.00 -21.95
N ALA A 492 19.55 16.56 -22.99
CA ALA A 492 20.82 17.27 -22.90
C ALA A 492 20.75 18.55 -22.06
N ASP A 493 19.66 19.33 -22.19
CA ASP A 493 19.43 20.52 -21.37
C ASP A 493 19.25 20.16 -19.88
N LYS A 494 18.91 18.90 -19.57
CA LYS A 494 18.89 18.31 -18.22
C LYS A 494 20.21 17.61 -17.84
N GLY A 495 21.27 17.79 -18.62
CA GLY A 495 22.61 17.30 -18.34
C GLY A 495 22.92 15.87 -18.82
N HIS A 496 22.04 15.23 -19.61
CA HIS A 496 22.29 13.90 -20.17
C HIS A 496 23.39 13.95 -21.24
N LYS A 497 24.56 13.39 -20.93
CA LYS A 497 25.77 13.58 -21.74
C LYS A 497 25.76 12.78 -23.04
N GLU A 498 25.23 11.57 -22.99
CA GLU A 498 25.10 10.67 -24.12
C GLU A 498 24.19 11.30 -25.18
N SER A 499 23.13 12.01 -24.77
CA SER A 499 22.27 12.76 -25.70
C SER A 499 23.05 13.83 -26.46
N ILE A 500 23.96 14.54 -25.78
CA ILE A 500 24.85 15.52 -26.44
C ILE A 500 25.78 14.81 -27.43
N GLN A 501 26.32 13.64 -27.09
CA GLN A 501 27.19 12.86 -27.99
C GLN A 501 26.44 12.43 -29.26
N TYR A 502 25.21 11.93 -29.13
CA TYR A 502 24.36 11.60 -30.29
C TYR A 502 24.10 12.82 -31.18
N MET A 503 23.86 14.01 -30.59
CA MET A 503 23.70 15.25 -31.35
C MET A 503 24.98 15.64 -32.12
N VAL A 504 26.16 15.50 -31.49
CA VAL A 504 27.45 15.73 -32.17
C VAL A 504 27.62 14.77 -33.34
N GLU A 505 27.35 13.48 -33.14
CA GLU A 505 27.49 12.45 -34.17
C GLU A 505 26.56 12.70 -35.36
N MET A 506 25.27 12.97 -35.07
CA MET A 506 24.25 13.29 -36.07
C MET A 506 24.68 14.42 -37.01
N TYR A 507 25.11 15.55 -36.46
CA TYR A 507 25.47 16.71 -37.27
C TYR A 507 26.88 16.61 -37.88
N SER A 508 27.82 15.91 -37.25
CA SER A 508 29.18 15.74 -37.79
C SER A 508 29.20 14.87 -39.04
N ASN A 509 28.38 13.82 -39.04
CA ASN A 509 28.38 12.79 -40.07
C ASN A 509 27.20 12.93 -41.03
N GLY A 510 26.07 13.50 -40.59
CA GLY A 510 24.80 13.41 -41.28
C GLY A 510 24.23 12.00 -41.14
N LYS A 511 23.28 11.81 -40.21
CA LYS A 511 22.66 10.51 -39.91
C LYS A 511 21.22 10.47 -40.42
N GLY A 512 20.85 9.39 -41.12
CA GLY A 512 19.48 9.19 -41.58
C GLY A 512 19.03 10.34 -42.49
N ASP A 513 17.94 11.01 -42.11
CA ASP A 513 17.40 12.19 -42.80
C ASP A 513 17.98 13.52 -42.31
N VAL A 514 18.92 13.50 -41.35
CA VAL A 514 19.59 14.70 -40.83
C VAL A 514 20.84 15.01 -41.64
N LYS A 515 20.90 16.21 -42.21
CA LYS A 515 22.05 16.68 -42.98
C LYS A 515 23.23 17.00 -42.08
N LYS A 516 24.43 16.78 -42.61
CA LYS A 516 25.68 17.21 -42.00
C LYS A 516 25.71 18.73 -41.80
N ASP A 517 25.97 19.16 -40.57
CA ASP A 517 26.14 20.56 -40.18
C ASP A 517 27.33 20.69 -39.22
N LYS A 518 28.47 21.11 -39.76
CA LYS A 518 29.71 21.26 -38.97
C LYS A 518 29.61 22.36 -37.90
N LYS A 519 28.75 23.36 -38.09
CA LYS A 519 28.59 24.46 -37.14
C LYS A 519 27.80 23.98 -35.93
N LEU A 520 26.63 23.38 -36.15
CA LEU A 520 25.83 22.79 -35.08
C LEU A 520 26.58 21.70 -34.34
N ALA A 521 27.30 20.82 -35.05
CA ALA A 521 28.15 19.80 -34.41
C ALA A 521 29.16 20.42 -33.44
N LYS A 522 29.80 21.54 -33.82
CA LYS A 522 30.75 22.26 -32.96
C LYS A 522 30.07 22.91 -31.75
N GLU A 523 28.86 23.43 -31.92
CA GLU A 523 28.07 24.00 -30.81
C GLU A 523 27.73 22.92 -29.77
N TRP A 524 27.23 21.77 -30.22
CA TRP A 524 26.97 20.62 -29.34
C TRP A 524 28.25 20.06 -28.70
N GLN A 525 29.37 20.05 -29.43
CA GLN A 525 30.66 19.66 -28.89
C GLN A 525 31.13 20.58 -27.75
N LEU A 526 30.87 21.89 -27.86
CA LEU A 526 31.17 22.84 -26.79
C LEU A 526 30.29 22.62 -25.56
N ARG A 527 29.00 22.27 -25.74
CA ARG A 527 28.13 21.86 -24.64
C ARG A 527 28.66 20.63 -23.93
N LEU A 528 29.12 19.61 -24.67
CA LEU A 528 29.70 18.39 -24.11
C LEU A 528 30.92 18.69 -23.22
N MET A 529 31.70 19.73 -23.56
CA MET A 529 32.86 20.19 -22.81
C MET A 529 32.51 21.11 -21.61
N GLY A 530 31.21 21.30 -21.30
CA GLY A 530 30.77 22.22 -20.24
C GLY A 530 31.01 23.70 -20.58
N LYS A 531 31.14 24.02 -21.87
CA LYS A 531 31.36 25.38 -22.39
C LYS A 531 30.11 25.91 -23.08
N ASP A 532 28.92 25.57 -22.57
CA ASP A 532 27.66 26.08 -23.13
C ASP A 532 27.61 27.61 -22.96
N PRO A 533 27.48 28.39 -24.05
CA PRO A 533 27.32 29.83 -23.98
C PRO A 533 26.16 30.28 -23.07
N LYS A 534 25.08 29.50 -22.97
CA LYS A 534 23.92 29.80 -22.11
C LYS A 534 24.21 29.63 -20.63
N GLU A 535 24.86 28.53 -20.23
CA GLU A 535 25.30 28.33 -18.83
C GLU A 535 26.34 29.37 -18.41
N ARG A 536 27.26 29.73 -19.32
CA ARG A 536 28.26 30.78 -19.07
C ARG A 536 27.58 32.13 -18.82
N ALA A 537 26.58 32.49 -19.64
CA ALA A 537 25.83 33.73 -19.49
C ALA A 537 25.03 33.76 -18.16
N GLN A 538 24.37 32.65 -17.78
CA GLN A 538 23.64 32.53 -16.52
C GLN A 538 24.54 32.56 -15.27
N LYS A 539 25.70 31.87 -15.29
CA LYS A 539 26.70 31.95 -14.21
C LYS A 539 27.26 33.36 -14.05
N LEU A 540 27.51 34.06 -15.16
CA LEU A 540 27.95 35.46 -15.13
C LEU A 540 26.88 36.40 -14.57
N THR A 541 25.59 36.19 -14.88
CA THR A 541 24.50 37.01 -14.32
C THR A 541 24.28 36.74 -12.83
N GLY A 542 24.37 35.47 -12.39
CA GLY A 542 24.26 35.12 -10.98
C GLY A 542 25.44 35.63 -10.13
N LEU A 543 26.67 35.60 -10.67
CA LEU A 543 27.84 36.20 -10.02
C LEU A 543 27.71 37.73 -9.91
N LEU A 544 27.15 38.41 -10.92
CA LEU A 544 26.91 39.86 -10.87
C LEU A 544 25.81 40.25 -9.88
N GLN A 545 24.78 39.41 -9.68
CA GLN A 545 23.75 39.62 -8.66
C GLN A 545 24.21 39.32 -7.23
N GLY A 546 25.28 38.54 -7.04
CA GLY A 546 25.87 38.29 -5.72
C GLY A 546 26.96 39.29 -5.31
N ILE A 547 27.38 40.17 -6.23
CA ILE A 547 28.40 41.23 -6.00
C ILE A 547 27.74 42.62 -5.83
N MET A 548 26.48 42.79 -6.22
CA MET A 548 25.62 43.93 -5.86
C MET A 548 24.88 43.65 -4.57
#